data_AF-A0A352VRK3-F1
#
_entry.id   AF-A0A352VRK3-F1
#
_cell.length_a   1.000
_cell.length_b   1.000
_cell.length_c   1.000
_cell.angle_alpha   90.00
_cell.angle_beta   90.00
_cell.angle_gamma   90.00
#
_symmetry.space_group_name_H-M   'P 1'
#
loop_
_entity.id
_entity.type
_entity.pdbx_description
1 polymer ?
#
loop_
_entity_poly.entity_id
_entity_poly.type
_entity_poly.pdbx_seq_one_letter_code
_entity_poly.pdbx_strand_id
1 'polypeptide(L)'
;MVALFWIVFWAGLVVLAFAAGISLRVRLHRHVRARIPVVDDEALDTILNTGILTDDDEPLDIREIDEEERKFWSESWDEPEEL
;
A
#
# COMPACT_ATOMS: atom_id res chain seq x y z
N MET A 1 -8.01 47.34 -6.81
CA MET A 1 -6.92 46.78 -5.97
C MET A 1 -7.35 45.49 -5.25
N VAL A 2 -8.46 45.46 -4.50
CA VAL A 2 -8.92 44.28 -3.74
C VAL A 2 -9.25 43.06 -4.62
N ALA A 3 -9.87 43.26 -5.78
CA ALA A 3 -10.21 42.15 -6.69
C ALA A 3 -8.97 41.44 -7.27
N LEU A 4 -7.92 42.19 -7.60
CA LEU A 4 -6.66 41.64 -8.12
C LEU A 4 -5.97 40.79 -7.04
N PHE A 5 -5.98 41.27 -5.79
CA PHE A 5 -5.43 40.53 -4.65
C PHE A 5 -6.14 39.18 -4.46
N TRP A 6 -7.48 39.18 -4.50
CA TRP A 6 -8.25 37.94 -4.39
C TRP A 6 -7.97 36.96 -5.53
N ILE A 7 -7.84 37.45 -6.76
CA ILE A 7 -7.51 36.60 -7.92
C ILE A 7 -6.14 35.94 -7.74
N VAL A 8 -5.11 36.72 -7.34
CA VAL A 8 -3.77 36.19 -7.10
C VAL A 8 -3.75 35.21 -5.92
N PHE A 9 -4.50 35.51 -4.86
CA PHE A 9 -4.63 34.64 -3.69
C PHE A 9 -5.24 33.28 -4.05
N TRP A 10 -6.37 33.28 -4.78
CA TRP A 10 -7.00 32.04 -5.23
C TRP A 10 -6.15 31.28 -6.24
N ALA A 11 -5.46 31.97 -7.14
CA ALA A 11 -4.52 31.34 -8.07
C ALA A 11 -3.37 30.63 -7.31
N GLY A 12 -2.82 31.27 -6.29
CA GLY A 12 -1.80 30.66 -5.41
C GLY A 12 -2.32 29.44 -4.67
N LEU A 13 -3.54 29.50 -4.14
CA LEU A 13 -4.18 28.37 -3.46
C LEU A 13 -4.39 27.17 -4.39
N VAL A 14 -4.84 27.41 -5.62
CA VAL A 14 -5.01 26.35 -6.63
C VAL A 14 -3.68 25.68 -6.95
N VAL A 15 -2.62 26.47 -7.18
CA VAL A 15 -1.28 25.93 -7.45
C VAL A 15 -0.77 25.11 -6.25
N LEU A 16 -0.98 25.58 -5.03
CA LEU A 16 -0.57 24.86 -3.82
C LEU A 16 -1.32 23.54 -3.67
N ALA A 17 -2.63 23.54 -3.87
CA ALA A 17 -3.46 22.33 -3.83
C ALA A 17 -3.03 21.32 -4.91
N PHE A 18 -2.72 21.80 -6.12
CA PHE A 18 -2.25 20.96 -7.21
C PHE A 18 -0.87 20.37 -6.91
N ALA A 19 0.06 21.16 -6.38
CA ALA A 19 1.38 20.70 -5.98
C ALA A 19 1.31 19.66 -4.85
N ALA A 20 0.45 19.88 -3.85
CA ALA A 20 0.21 18.93 -2.77
C ALA A 20 -0.41 17.62 -3.30
N GLY A 21 -1.39 17.72 -4.20
CA GLY A 21 -2.01 16.56 -4.85
C GLY A 21 -1.03 15.75 -5.71
N ILE A 22 -0.19 16.42 -6.50
CA ILE A 22 0.87 15.77 -7.29
C ILE A 22 1.90 15.13 -6.36
N SER A 23 2.37 15.83 -5.33
CA SER A 23 3.34 15.29 -4.35
C SER A 23 2.80 14.04 -3.67
N LEU A 24 1.54 14.07 -3.23
CA LEU A 24 0.88 12.91 -2.63
C LEU A 24 0.71 11.77 -3.64
N ARG A 25 0.32 12.06 -4.88
CA ARG A 25 0.16 11.06 -5.93
C ARG A 25 1.49 10.43 -6.35
N VAL A 26 2.57 11.21 -6.40
CA VAL A 26 3.94 10.72 -6.67
C VAL A 26 4.44 9.88 -5.49
N ARG A 27 4.22 10.32 -4.25
CA ARG A 27 4.61 9.56 -3.05
C ARG A 27 3.85 8.24 -2.96
N LEU A 28 2.55 8.26 -3.29
CA LEU A 28 1.72 7.06 -3.36
C LEU A 28 2.20 6.15 -4.49
N HIS A 29 2.48 6.68 -5.68
CA HIS A 29 3.01 5.89 -6.78
C HIS A 29 4.38 5.28 -6.45
N ARG A 30 5.21 5.94 -5.64
CA ARG A 30 6.50 5.40 -5.19
C ARG A 30 6.35 4.28 -4.17
N HIS A 31 5.39 4.39 -3.24
CA HIS A 31 5.11 3.36 -2.24
C HIS A 31 4.32 2.19 -2.84
N VAL A 32 3.40 2.45 -3.76
CA VAL A 32 2.57 1.43 -4.41
C VAL A 32 3.34 0.71 -5.51
N ARG A 33 4.20 1.38 -6.29
CA ARG A 33 5.07 0.71 -7.27
C ARG A 33 6.16 -0.15 -6.60
N ALA A 34 6.53 0.14 -5.36
CA ALA A 34 7.38 -0.74 -4.56
C ALA A 34 6.64 -1.98 -4.04
N ARG A 35 5.30 -2.00 -4.12
CA ARG A 35 4.44 -3.09 -3.62
C ARG A 35 3.66 -3.85 -4.70
N ILE A 36 3.63 -3.33 -5.92
CA ILE A 36 3.02 -4.02 -7.05
C ILE A 36 4.18 -4.67 -7.80
N PRO A 37 4.42 -5.98 -7.63
CA PRO A 37 5.35 -6.69 -8.49
C PRO A 37 4.90 -6.45 -9.93
N VAL A 38 5.81 -5.95 -10.76
CA VAL A 38 5.57 -5.76 -12.18
C VAL A 38 5.42 -7.17 -12.76
N VAL A 39 4.19 -7.62 -12.94
CA VAL A 39 3.89 -8.90 -13.56
C VAL A 39 4.13 -8.75 -15.06
N ASP A 40 5.33 -9.12 -15.50
CA ASP A 40 5.68 -9.30 -16.91
C ASP A 40 5.22 -10.68 -17.41
N ASP A 41 5.18 -10.91 -18.72
CA ASP A 41 4.71 -12.18 -19.31
C ASP A 41 5.57 -13.38 -18.83
N GLU A 42 6.83 -13.14 -18.51
CA GLU A 42 7.76 -14.12 -17.92
C GLU A 42 7.41 -14.45 -16.44
N ALA A 43 6.94 -13.45 -15.68
CA ALA A 43 6.43 -13.66 -14.32
C ALA A 43 5.10 -14.45 -14.34
N LEU A 44 4.30 -14.26 -15.39
CA LEU A 44 3.05 -14.99 -15.63
C LEU A 44 3.32 -16.47 -15.92
N ASP A 45 4.32 -16.77 -16.76
CA ASP A 45 4.73 -18.16 -17.03
C ASP A 45 5.26 -18.85 -15.76
N THR A 46 6.02 -18.12 -14.94
CA THR A 46 6.51 -18.61 -13.64
C THR A 46 5.38 -18.92 -12.66
N ILE A 47 4.36 -18.07 -12.57
CA ILE A 47 3.16 -18.34 -11.72
C ILE A 47 2.36 -19.53 -12.27
N LEU A 48 2.21 -19.65 -13.58
CA LEU A 48 1.47 -20.76 -14.20
C LEU A 48 2.16 -22.11 -13.99
N ASN A 49 3.50 -22.11 -13.96
CA ASN A 49 4.29 -23.33 -13.85
C ASN A 49 4.62 -23.70 -12.39
N THR A 50 4.81 -22.71 -11.52
CA THR A 50 5.31 -22.90 -10.14
C THR A 50 4.29 -22.51 -9.06
N GLY A 51 3.25 -21.76 -9.42
CA GLY A 51 2.14 -21.38 -8.54
C GLY A 51 2.43 -20.24 -7.56
N ILE A 52 3.65 -19.70 -7.52
CA ILE A 52 4.07 -18.67 -6.55
C ILE A 52 5.02 -17.67 -7.23
N LEU A 53 4.79 -16.37 -7.03
CA LEU A 53 5.73 -15.30 -7.31
C LEU A 53 6.27 -14.79 -5.98
N THR A 54 7.45 -15.26 -5.58
CA THR A 54 8.11 -14.88 -4.34
C THR A 54 9.27 -13.93 -4.65
N ASP A 55 9.28 -12.76 -4.02
CA ASP A 55 10.36 -11.75 -4.04
C ASP A 55 11.19 -11.79 -2.74
N ASP A 56 10.92 -12.75 -1.85
CA ASP A 56 11.60 -12.98 -0.57
C ASP A 56 12.28 -14.37 -0.58
N ASP A 57 13.61 -14.41 -0.49
CA ASP A 57 14.45 -15.59 -0.71
C ASP A 57 14.24 -16.78 0.27
N GLU A 58 13.32 -16.70 1.23
CA GLU A 58 13.10 -17.76 2.21
C GLU A 58 11.66 -18.31 2.11
N PRO A 59 11.47 -19.62 1.85
CA PRO A 59 10.14 -20.23 1.93
C PRO A 59 9.59 -20.08 3.36
N LEU A 60 8.33 -19.66 3.48
CA LEU A 60 7.63 -19.53 4.77
C LEU A 60 7.76 -20.82 5.62
N ASP A 61 8.23 -20.69 6.85
CA ASP A 61 8.35 -21.81 7.78
C ASP A 61 6.96 -22.21 8.30
N ILE A 62 6.45 -23.32 7.75
CA ILE A 62 5.14 -23.89 8.12
C ILE A 62 5.06 -24.23 9.62
N ARG A 63 6.19 -24.55 10.27
CA ARG A 63 6.21 -24.86 11.71
C ARG A 63 6.02 -23.61 12.55
N GLU A 64 6.64 -22.51 12.15
CA GLU A 64 6.49 -21.21 12.82
C GLU A 64 5.04 -20.74 12.76
N ILE A 65 4.40 -20.92 11.59
CA ILE A 65 2.98 -20.61 11.40
C ILE A 65 2.09 -21.42 12.36
N ASP A 66 2.31 -22.74 12.48
CA ASP A 66 1.50 -23.60 13.36
C ASP A 66 1.69 -23.27 14.86
N GLU A 67 2.89 -22.87 15.26
CA GLU A 67 3.16 -22.42 16.63
C GLU A 67 2.48 -21.09 16.95
N GLU A 68 2.55 -20.12 16.04
CA GLU A 68 1.88 -18.82 16.22
C GLU A 68 0.35 -18.94 16.12
N GLU A 69 -0.21 -19.80 15.27
CA GLU A 69 -1.65 -20.09 15.24
C GLU A 69 -2.13 -20.66 16.58
N ARG A 70 -1.44 -21.67 17.13
CA ARG A 70 -1.80 -22.23 18.44
C ARG A 70 -1.76 -21.19 19.54
N LYS A 71 -0.76 -20.30 19.52
CA LYS A 71 -0.63 -19.19 20.46
C LYS A 71 -1.76 -18.19 20.31
N PHE A 72 -2.09 -17.79 19.08
CA PHE A 72 -3.21 -16.91 18.76
C PHE A 72 -4.55 -17.46 19.27
N TRP A 73 -4.81 -18.76 19.04
CA TRP A 73 -6.04 -19.41 19.50
C TRP A 73 -6.07 -19.71 21.00
N SER A 74 -4.92 -19.70 21.67
CA SER A 74 -4.82 -19.87 23.13
C SER A 74 -5.08 -18.58 23.92
N GLU A 75 -5.02 -17.42 23.24
CA GLU A 75 -5.23 -16.13 23.87
C GLU A 75 -6.73 -15.84 24.07
N SER A 76 -7.06 -15.16 25.17
CA SER A 76 -8.42 -14.68 25.41
C SER A 76 -8.65 -13.43 24.57
N TRP A 77 -9.60 -13.51 23.65
CA TRP A 77 -10.02 -12.38 22.82
C TRP A 77 -11.22 -11.70 23.48
N ASP A 78 -11.17 -10.37 23.58
CA ASP A 78 -12.31 -9.59 24.04
C ASP A 78 -13.49 -9.78 23.08
N GLU A 79 -14.70 -9.93 23.63
CA GLU A 79 -15.91 -10.01 22.82
C GLU A 79 -16.13 -8.68 22.09
N PRO A 80 -16.56 -8.70 20.81
CA PRO A 80 -16.84 -7.48 20.08
C PRO A 80 -17.94 -6.68 20.78
N GLU A 81 -17.69 -5.39 21.04
CA GLU A 81 -18.69 -4.49 21.61
C GLU A 81 -19.93 -4.41 20.69
N GLU A 82 -21.11 -4.70 21.23
CA GLU A 82 -22.37 -4.51 20.52
C GLU A 82 -22.63 -2.99 20.34
N LEU A 83 -22.48 -2.50 19.10
CA LEU A 83 -22.83 -1.13 18.70
C LEU A 83 -24.32 -0.99 18.36
#